data_AF-A0A259M621-F1
#
_entry.id   AF-A0A259M621-F1
#
_cell.length_a   1.000
_cell.length_b   1.000
_cell.length_c   1.000
_cell.angle_alpha   90.00
_cell.angle_beta   90.00
_cell.angle_gamma   90.00
#
_symmetry.space_group_name_H-M   'P 1'
#
loop_
_entity.id
_entity.type
_entity.pdbx_description
1 polymer ?
#
loop_
_entity_poly.entity_id
_entity_poly.type
_entity_poly.pdbx_seq_one_letter_code
_entity_poly.pdbx_strand_id
1 'polypeptide(L)'
;VLVVVFFITSSDSGSLVIDTITAGGKVNAPVPQRVFWASIEGVIAIALLLGGGLVALQAMAVSTGLPFTIVLLVGCISIVKGLMSEPR
;
A
#
# COMPACT_ATOMS: atom_id res chain seq x y z
N VAL A 1 -0.84 1.41 -23.75
CA VAL A 1 -1.85 0.39 -23.35
C VAL A 1 -1.36 -0.45 -22.18
N LEU A 2 -0.24 -1.21 -22.29
CA LEU A 2 0.26 -2.03 -21.18
C LEU A 2 0.51 -1.27 -19.88
N VAL A 3 1.19 -0.11 -19.94
CA VAL A 3 1.45 0.74 -18.75
C VAL A 3 0.15 1.12 -18.05
N VAL A 4 -0.89 1.46 -18.82
CA VAL A 4 -2.20 1.84 -18.28
C VAL A 4 -2.89 0.64 -17.61
N VAL A 5 -2.85 -0.54 -18.23
CA VAL A 5 -3.44 -1.76 -17.65
C VAL A 5 -2.70 -2.17 -16.37
N PHE A 6 -1.36 -2.19 -16.38
CA PHE A 6 -0.58 -2.48 -15.18
C PHE A 6 -0.85 -1.47 -14.07
N PHE A 7 -0.96 -0.19 -14.41
CA PHE A 7 -1.29 0.85 -13.44
C PHE A 7 -2.67 0.62 -12.81
N ILE A 8 -3.70 0.38 -13.64
CA ILE A 8 -5.08 0.15 -13.16
C ILE A 8 -5.14 -1.11 -12.28
N THR A 9 -4.60 -2.24 -12.73
CA THR A 9 -4.65 -3.50 -11.97
C THR A 9 -3.85 -3.42 -10.67
N SER A 10 -2.69 -2.74 -10.69
CA SER A 10 -1.87 -2.52 -9.50
C SER A 10 -2.59 -1.62 -8.48
N SER A 11 -3.20 -0.51 -8.94
CA SER A 11 -3.98 0.40 -8.09
C SER A 11 -5.23 -0.27 -7.51
N ASP A 12 -5.92 -1.12 -8.29
CA ASP A 12 -7.06 -1.89 -7.79
C ASP A 12 -6.65 -2.85 -6.66
N SER A 13 -5.52 -3.53 -6.83
CA SER A 13 -4.96 -4.42 -5.79
C SER A 13 -4.50 -3.65 -4.55
N GLY A 14 -3.86 -2.49 -4.74
CA GLY A 14 -3.39 -1.63 -3.64
C GLY A 14 -4.54 -1.08 -2.80
N SER A 15 -5.54 -0.49 -3.45
CA SER A 15 -6.72 0.06 -2.78
C SER A 15 -7.52 -1.00 -2.03
N LEU A 16 -7.59 -2.24 -2.54
CA LEU A 16 -8.21 -3.37 -1.84
C LEU A 16 -7.49 -3.72 -0.52
N VAL A 17 -6.15 -3.70 -0.51
CA VAL A 17 -5.36 -3.97 0.70
C VAL A 17 -5.59 -2.88 1.74
N ILE A 18 -5.56 -1.61 1.34
CA ILE A 18 -5.80 -0.46 2.24
C ILE A 18 -7.23 -0.50 2.79
N ASP A 19 -8.21 -0.80 1.94
CA ASP A 19 -9.60 -0.96 2.32
C ASP A 19 -9.78 -2.07 3.37
N THR A 20 -9.13 -3.22 3.16
CA THR A 20 -9.17 -4.34 4.12
C THR A 20 -8.53 -3.98 5.46
N ILE A 21 -7.38 -3.30 5.46
CA ILE A 21 -6.70 -2.85 6.68
C ILE A 21 -7.59 -1.86 7.45
N THR A 22 -8.18 -0.89 6.75
CA THR A 22 -8.99 0.18 7.36
C THR A 22 -10.39 -0.29 7.79
N ALA A 23 -10.89 -1.38 7.20
CA ALA A 23 -12.11 -2.06 7.62
C ALA A 23 -11.92 -3.03 8.80
N GLY A 24 -10.72 -3.11 9.39
CA GLY A 24 -10.41 -4.00 10.51
C GLY A 24 -10.24 -5.46 10.09
N GLY A 25 -9.75 -5.71 8.88
CA GLY A 25 -9.50 -7.06 8.34
C GLY A 25 -10.72 -7.68 7.65
N LYS A 26 -11.81 -6.94 7.47
CA LYS A 26 -12.99 -7.42 6.73
C LYS A 26 -12.71 -7.38 5.24
N VAL A 27 -12.68 -8.56 4.62
CA VAL A 27 -12.41 -8.75 3.19
C VAL A 27 -13.50 -8.12 2.30
N ASN A 28 -14.74 -8.04 2.80
CA ASN A 28 -15.85 -7.37 2.14
C ASN A 28 -16.13 -6.03 2.83
N ALA A 29 -15.29 -5.02 2.56
CA ALA A 29 -15.59 -3.66 2.96
C ALA A 29 -16.64 -3.02 2.03
N PRO A 30 -17.35 -1.98 2.49
CA PRO A 30 -18.38 -1.33 1.68
C PRO A 30 -17.77 -0.66 0.44
N VAL A 31 -18.38 -0.88 -0.74
CA VAL A 31 -17.92 -0.35 -2.04
C VAL A 31 -17.52 1.14 -2.03
N PRO A 32 -18.23 2.05 -1.33
CA PRO A 32 -17.81 3.45 -1.23
C PRO A 32 -16.42 3.66 -0.61
N GLN A 33 -16.03 2.83 0.35
CA GLN A 33 -14.73 2.94 1.02
C GLN A 33 -13.58 2.57 0.08
N ARG A 34 -13.77 1.51 -0.72
CA ARG A 34 -12.81 1.12 -1.78
C ARG A 34 -12.64 2.22 -2.83
N VAL A 35 -13.73 2.82 -3.29
CA VAL A 35 -13.68 3.93 -4.28
C VAL A 35 -12.98 5.15 -3.69
N PHE A 36 -13.20 5.43 -2.40
CA PHE A 36 -12.49 6.49 -1.68
C PHE A 36 -10.97 6.25 -1.70
N TRP A 37 -10.50 5.05 -1.35
CA TRP A 37 -9.07 4.73 -1.35
C TRP A 37 -8.45 4.74 -2.75
N ALA A 38 -9.13 4.18 -3.75
CA ALA A 38 -8.64 4.21 -5.13
C ALA A 38 -8.53 5.64 -5.70
N SER A 39 -9.48 6.52 -5.38
CA SER A 39 -9.46 7.91 -5.86
C SER A 39 -8.43 8.78 -5.15
N ILE A 40 -8.27 8.65 -3.83
CA ILE A 40 -7.34 9.49 -3.06
C ILE A 40 -5.88 9.20 -3.43
N GLU A 41 -5.52 7.94 -3.70
CA GLU A 41 -4.18 7.56 -4.19
C GLU A 41 -3.84 8.29 -5.49
N GLY A 42 -4.77 8.31 -6.45
CA GLY A 42 -4.62 9.02 -7.71
C GLY A 42 -4.50 10.54 -7.52
N VAL A 43 -5.31 11.12 -6.64
CA VAL A 43 -5.25 12.56 -6.32
C VAL A 43 -3.91 12.94 -5.70
N ILE A 44 -3.39 12.13 -4.77
CA ILE A 44 -2.08 12.36 -4.14
C ILE A 44 -0.97 12.27 -5.21
N ALA A 45 -1.01 11.28 -6.09
CA ALA A 45 -0.04 11.14 -7.16
C ALA A 45 -0.04 12.37 -8.10
N ILE A 46 -1.22 12.86 -8.50
CA ILE A 46 -1.36 14.07 -9.32
C ILE A 46 -0.82 15.30 -8.56
N ALA A 47 -1.18 15.47 -7.29
CA ALA A 47 -0.73 16.59 -6.47
C ALA A 47 0.80 16.64 -6.34
N LEU A 48 1.45 15.49 -6.12
CA LEU A 48 2.91 15.40 -6.04
C LEU A 48 3.59 15.69 -7.37
N LEU A 49 3.02 15.20 -8.48
CA LEU A 49 3.52 15.49 -9.82
C LEU A 49 3.46 16.99 -10.13
N LEU A 50 2.37 17.66 -9.76
CA LEU A 50 2.21 19.11 -9.97
C LEU A 50 3.11 19.94 -9.05
N GLY A 51 3.32 19.50 -7.80
CA GLY A 51 4.08 20.25 -6.80
C GLY A 51 5.60 20.16 -6.98
N GLY A 52 6.13 19.01 -7.38
CA GLY A 52 7.58 18.81 -7.51
C GLY A 52 8.00 17.69 -8.47
N GLY A 53 7.07 17.23 -9.31
CA GLY A 53 7.34 16.25 -10.36
C GLY A 53 7.86 14.92 -9.84
N LEU A 54 8.72 14.29 -10.63
CA LEU A 54 9.28 12.96 -10.33
C LEU A 54 10.11 12.95 -9.04
N VAL A 55 10.82 14.04 -8.75
CA VAL A 55 11.67 14.12 -7.54
C VAL A 55 10.79 14.10 -6.29
N ALA A 56 9.66 14.80 -6.28
CA ALA A 56 8.72 14.76 -5.17
C ALA A 56 8.11 13.36 -4.98
N LEU A 57 7.74 12.67 -6.06
CA LEU A 57 7.25 11.28 -5.99
C LEU A 57 8.29 10.33 -5.38
N GLN A 58 9.55 10.43 -5.82
CA GLN A 58 10.64 9.59 -5.30
C GLN A 58 10.93 9.89 -3.83
N ALA A 59 10.99 11.16 -3.45
CA ALA A 59 11.22 11.58 -2.07
C ALA A 59 10.11 11.07 -1.14
N MET A 60 8.84 11.19 -1.56
CA MET A 60 7.71 10.62 -0.84
C MET A 60 7.86 9.11 -0.67
N ALA A 61 8.10 8.37 -1.76
CA ALA A 61 8.24 6.92 -1.72
C ALA A 61 9.35 6.45 -0.76
N VAL A 62 10.52 7.10 -0.78
CA VAL A 62 11.63 6.76 0.12
C VAL A 62 11.30 7.12 1.57
N SER A 63 10.75 8.30 1.80
CA SER A 63 10.39 8.77 3.15
C SER A 63 9.30 7.92 3.81
N THR A 64 8.33 7.42 3.05
CA THR A 64 7.28 6.52 3.55
C THR A 64 7.77 5.07 3.66
N GLY A 65 8.66 4.63 2.76
CA GLY A 65 9.19 3.27 2.76
C GLY A 65 10.12 3.00 3.95
N LEU A 66 10.89 4.00 4.37
CA LEU A 66 11.84 3.86 5.47
C LEU A 66 11.21 3.42 6.81
N PRO A 67 10.17 4.10 7.36
CA PRO A 67 9.51 3.64 8.58
C PRO A 67 8.82 2.28 8.40
N PHE A 68 8.23 2.01 7.23
CA PHE A 68 7.61 0.72 6.95
C PHE A 68 8.64 -0.43 6.90
N THR A 69 9.89 -0.15 6.50
CA THR A 69 10.97 -1.13 6.50
C THR A 69 11.25 -1.65 7.91
N ILE A 70 11.16 -0.81 8.93
CA ILE A 70 11.31 -1.23 10.34
C ILE A 70 10.20 -2.21 10.71
N VAL A 71 8.95 -1.94 10.31
CA VAL A 71 7.81 -2.85 10.53
C VAL A 71 8.04 -4.20 9.85
N LEU A 72 8.54 -4.20 8.61
CA LEU A 72 8.85 -5.43 7.89
C LEU A 72 9.96 -6.24 8.57
N LEU A 73 11.01 -5.60 9.10
CA LEU A 73 12.07 -6.29 9.84
C LEU A 73 11.52 -6.97 11.11
N VAL A 74 10.64 -6.30 11.84
CA VAL A 74 9.93 -6.89 12.98
C VAL A 74 9.06 -8.07 12.54
N GLY A 75 8.39 -7.95 11.39
CA GLY A 75 7.63 -9.03 10.76
C GLY A 75 8.50 -10.27 10.46
N CYS A 76 9.65 -10.08 9.83
CA CYS A 76 10.61 -11.16 9.55
C CYS A 76 11.04 -11.89 10.82
N ILE A 77 11.39 -11.16 11.88
CA ILE A 77 11.78 -11.75 13.18
C ILE A 77 10.60 -12.53 13.79
N SER A 78 9.39 -11.98 13.69
CA SER A 78 8.18 -12.61 14.23
C SER A 78 7.84 -13.91 13.51
N ILE A 79 8.02 -13.95 12.19
CA ILE A 79 7.84 -15.17 11.39
C ILE A 79 8.84 -16.24 11.79
N VAL A 80 10.14 -15.90 11.92
CA VAL A 80 11.17 -16.86 12.34
C VAL A 80 10.85 -17.42 13.72
N LYS A 81 10.49 -16.55 14.68
CA LYS A 81 10.09 -16.98 16.03
C LYS A 81 8.85 -17.87 16.00
N GLY A 82 7.83 -17.51 15.22
CA GLY A 82 6.61 -18.29 15.06
C GLY A 82 6.90 -19.69 14.53
N LEU A 83 7.70 -19.79 13.47
CA LEU A 83 8.08 -21.07 12.88
C LEU A 83 8.93 -21.94 13.82
N MET A 84 9.78 -21.33 14.65
CA MET A 84 10.56 -22.06 15.67
C MET A 84 9.69 -22.54 16.84
N SER A 85 8.55 -21.89 17.09
CA SER A 85 7.60 -22.28 18.14
C SER A 85 6.58 -23.32 17.70
N GLU A 86 6.55 -23.66 16.41
CA GLU A 86 5.64 -24.66 15.86
C GLU A 86 6.05 -26.07 16.35
N PRO A 87 5.16 -26.80 17.07
CA PRO A 87 5.43 -28.18 17.40
C PRO A 87 5.44 -29.01 16.11
N ARG A 88 6.47 -29.86 15.99
CA ARG A 88 6.65 -30.75 14.83
C ARG A 88 5.58 -31.83 14.76
#